data_AF-A0A2I4AKH6-F1
#
_entry.id   AF-A0A2I4AKH6-F1
#
_cell.length_a   1.000
_cell.length_b   1.000
_cell.length_c   1.000
_cell.angle_alpha   90.00
_cell.angle_beta   90.00
_cell.angle_gamma   90.00
#
_symmetry.space_group_name_H-M   'P 1'
#
loop_
_entity.id
_entity.type
_entity.pdbx_description
1 polymer ?
#
loop_
_entity_poly.entity_id
_entity_poly.type
_entity_poly.pdbx_seq_one_letter_code
_entity_poly.pdbx_strand_id
1 'polypeptide(L)'
;MMYAQSKGTYYVQLEDDIVARPNFFSTMKNFALQQPSEDWMILEFSQLGFIGKMFKSLDLSLIVEFMLMFYKDKPIDWLLDHIMWVKVCNPEKDARS
;
A
#
# COMPACT_ATOMS: atom_id res chain seq x y z
N MET A 1 10.67 3.60 3.43
CA MET A 1 9.90 3.70 2.17
C MET A 1 10.60 4.53 1.08
N MET A 2 10.76 5.86 1.19
CA MET A 2 11.27 6.71 0.09
C MET A 2 12.57 6.23 -0.58
N TYR A 3 13.55 5.80 0.22
CA TYR A 3 14.81 5.26 -0.29
C TYR A 3 14.64 4.12 -1.30
N ALA A 4 13.57 3.32 -1.18
CA ALA A 4 13.31 2.15 -2.00
C ALA A 4 12.69 2.47 -3.37
N GLN A 5 12.26 3.71 -3.62
CA GLN A 5 11.55 4.10 -4.85
C GLN A 5 12.31 3.71 -6.14
N SER A 6 13.63 3.89 -6.16
CA SER A 6 14.47 3.56 -7.32
C SER A 6 15.01 2.13 -7.31
N LYS A 7 14.65 1.30 -6.32
CA LYS A 7 15.27 0.00 -6.06
C LYS A 7 14.49 -1.20 -6.60
N GLY A 8 13.27 -0.99 -7.08
CA GLY A 8 12.45 -2.05 -7.63
C GLY A 8 11.12 -1.55 -8.18
N THR A 9 10.36 -2.44 -8.83
CA THR A 9 9.01 -2.15 -9.35
C THR A 9 7.96 -2.05 -8.25
N TYR A 10 8.11 -2.89 -7.23
CA TYR A 10 7.20 -2.96 -6.10
C TYR A 10 7.95 -2.79 -4.78
N TYR A 11 7.28 -2.22 -3.80
CA TYR A 11 7.73 -2.14 -2.41
C TYR A 11 6.76 -2.93 -1.53
N VAL A 12 7.30 -3.72 -0.61
CA VAL A 12 6.51 -4.47 0.37
C VAL A 12 6.87 -3.98 1.76
N GLN A 13 5.86 -3.58 2.53
CA GLN A 13 6.02 -3.23 3.93
C GLN A 13 5.88 -4.48 4.81
N LEU A 14 6.92 -4.78 5.59
CA LEU A 14 6.96 -5.85 6.58
C LEU A 14 7.56 -5.30 7.89
N GLU A 15 7.31 -6.00 8.99
CA GLU A 15 7.97 -5.79 10.29
C GLU A 15 9.10 -6.82 10.48
N ASP A 16 9.98 -6.56 11.43
CA ASP A 16 11.13 -7.41 11.75
C ASP A 16 10.78 -8.58 12.68
N ASP A 17 9.63 -8.54 13.35
CA ASP A 17 9.17 -9.52 14.34
C ASP A 17 8.12 -10.53 13.81
N ILE A 18 7.99 -10.64 12.49
CA ILE A 18 7.04 -11.55 11.84
C ILE A 18 7.68 -12.78 11.20
N VAL A 19 6.92 -13.88 11.18
CA VAL A 19 7.27 -15.09 10.42
C VAL A 19 6.27 -15.27 9.27
N ALA A 20 6.78 -15.18 8.04
CA ALA A 20 5.97 -15.36 6.85
C ALA A 20 5.55 -16.84 6.66
N ARG A 21 4.35 -17.06 6.10
CA ARG A 21 3.94 -18.40 5.67
C ARG A 21 4.86 -18.92 4.55
N PRO A 22 5.01 -20.24 4.38
CA PRO A 22 5.72 -20.79 3.23
C PRO A 22 5.17 -20.21 1.92
N ASN A 23 6.07 -19.90 0.98
CA ASN A 23 5.76 -19.30 -0.34
C ASN A 23 5.18 -17.88 -0.31
N PHE A 24 5.21 -17.16 0.81
CA PHE A 24 4.63 -15.81 0.88
C PHE A 24 5.13 -14.86 -0.22
N PHE A 25 6.44 -14.82 -0.46
CA PHE A 25 7.03 -13.99 -1.51
C PHE A 25 6.56 -14.35 -2.93
N SER A 26 6.57 -15.64 -3.28
CA SER A 26 6.14 -16.09 -4.61
C SER A 26 4.65 -15.85 -4.82
N THR A 27 3.83 -16.08 -3.78
CA THR A 27 2.40 -15.73 -3.80
C THR A 27 2.19 -14.25 -4.07
N MET A 28 2.88 -13.36 -3.33
CA MET A 28 2.77 -11.92 -3.53
C MET A 28 3.14 -11.50 -4.95
N LYS A 29 4.29 -11.97 -5.45
CA LYS A 29 4.77 -11.66 -6.79
C LYS A 29 3.80 -12.12 -7.87
N ASN A 30 3.35 -13.37 -7.78
CA ASN A 30 2.43 -13.95 -8.77
C ASN A 30 1.09 -13.21 -8.75
N PHE A 31 0.56 -12.88 -7.58
CA PHE A 31 -0.67 -12.12 -7.45
C PHE A 31 -0.56 -10.74 -8.10
N ALA A 32 0.54 -10.01 -7.87
CA ALA A 32 0.77 -8.71 -8.50
C ALA A 32 0.83 -8.79 -10.03
N LEU A 33 1.49 -9.82 -10.59
CA LEU A 33 1.60 -10.04 -12.04
C LEU A 33 0.30 -10.49 -12.70
N GLN A 34 -0.64 -11.04 -11.92
CA GLN A 34 -1.94 -11.51 -12.40
C GLN A 34 -3.03 -10.45 -12.34
N GLN A 35 -2.73 -9.24 -11.82
CA GLN A 35 -3.72 -8.18 -11.79
C GLN A 35 -4.10 -7.78 -13.22
N PRO A 36 -5.41 -7.81 -13.57
CA PRO A 36 -5.86 -7.59 -14.95
C PRO A 36 -5.72 -6.12 -15.38
N SER A 37 -5.56 -5.23 -14.42
CA SER A 37 -5.40 -3.79 -14.60
C SER A 37 -4.22 -3.29 -13.79
N GLU A 38 -3.59 -2.23 -14.27
CA GLU A 38 -2.63 -1.44 -13.51
C GLU A 38 -3.32 -0.39 -12.62
N ASP A 39 -4.65 -0.37 -12.55
CA ASP A 39 -5.41 0.59 -11.74
C ASP A 39 -5.64 0.11 -10.30
N TRP A 40 -4.54 -0.17 -9.59
CA TRP A 40 -4.54 -0.50 -8.17
C TRP A 40 -3.45 0.30 -7.45
N MET A 41 -3.74 0.72 -6.22
CA MET A 41 -2.81 1.48 -5.39
C MET A 41 -2.05 0.59 -4.39
N ILE A 42 -2.75 -0.38 -3.79
CA ILE A 42 -2.22 -1.28 -2.75
C ILE A 42 -2.74 -2.69 -3.01
N LEU A 43 -1.88 -3.70 -2.84
CA LEU A 43 -2.29 -5.09 -2.71
C LEU A 43 -2.02 -5.57 -1.28
N GLU A 44 -3.03 -6.15 -0.65
CA GLU A 44 -2.98 -6.53 0.77
C GLU A 44 -2.83 -8.04 0.96
N PHE A 45 -1.88 -8.43 1.80
CA PHE A 45 -1.57 -9.83 2.13
C PHE A 45 -1.60 -10.12 3.65
N SER A 46 -1.97 -9.11 4.44
CA SER A 46 -2.19 -9.20 5.87
C SER A 46 -3.34 -8.28 6.27
N GLN A 47 -4.20 -8.78 7.17
CA GLN A 47 -5.28 -8.01 7.79
C GLN A 47 -4.79 -7.10 8.93
N LEU A 48 -3.52 -7.23 9.32
CA LEU A 48 -2.93 -6.44 10.39
C LEU A 48 -2.37 -5.14 9.82
N GLY A 49 -3.00 -4.02 10.18
CA GLY A 49 -2.45 -2.66 10.02
C GLY A 49 -1.70 -2.42 8.72
N PHE A 50 -0.49 -1.88 8.82
CA PHE A 50 0.34 -1.41 7.72
C PHE A 50 1.28 -2.50 7.15
N ILE A 51 1.37 -3.65 7.82
CA ILE A 51 2.21 -4.76 7.38
C ILE A 51 1.56 -5.58 6.27
N GLY A 52 2.39 -6.30 5.51
CA GLY A 52 1.94 -7.16 4.41
C GLY A 52 1.25 -6.37 3.29
N LYS A 53 1.61 -5.10 3.10
CA LYS A 53 1.09 -4.23 2.05
C LYS A 53 2.12 -4.10 0.94
N MET A 54 1.69 -4.33 -0.30
CA MET A 54 2.50 -4.11 -1.48
C MET A 54 2.03 -2.85 -2.21
N PHE A 55 3.00 -2.05 -2.62
CA PHE A 55 2.83 -0.78 -3.32
C PHE A 55 3.61 -0.79 -4.62
N LYS A 56 3.17 -0.01 -5.60
CA LYS A 56 4.02 0.34 -6.75
C LYS A 56 5.05 1.34 -6.29
N SER A 57 6.31 1.13 -6.68
CA SER A 57 7.38 2.05 -6.29
C SER A 57 7.16 3.47 -6.83
N LEU A 58 6.50 3.60 -7.99
CA LEU A 58 6.15 4.88 -8.60
C LEU A 58 5.19 5.71 -7.71
N ASP A 59 4.30 5.05 -6.97
CA ASP A 59 3.30 5.71 -6.12
C ASP A 59 3.82 6.01 -4.71
N LEU A 60 5.01 5.53 -4.35
CA LEU A 60 5.57 5.70 -2.99
C LEU A 60 5.74 7.16 -2.58
N SER A 61 6.10 8.06 -3.50
CA SER A 61 6.25 9.48 -3.16
C SER A 61 4.97 10.06 -2.59
N LEU A 62 3.85 9.84 -3.29
CA LEU A 62 2.53 10.31 -2.86
C LEU A 62 2.17 9.78 -1.46
N ILE A 63 2.36 8.47 -1.25
CA ILE A 63 1.99 7.81 0.00
C ILE A 63 2.86 8.32 1.16
N VAL A 64 4.18 8.38 0.96
CA VAL A 64 5.09 8.82 2.03
C VAL A 64 4.92 10.30 2.33
N GLU A 65 4.74 11.16 1.33
CA GLU A 65 4.46 12.58 1.54
C GLU A 65 3.18 12.77 2.34
N PHE A 66 2.12 12.03 2.02
CA PHE A 66 0.88 12.05 2.80
C PHE A 66 1.10 11.64 4.26
N MET A 67 1.83 10.54 4.49
CA MET A 67 2.15 10.07 5.84
C MET A 67 2.97 11.11 6.61
N LEU A 68 3.96 11.74 5.97
CA LEU A 68 4.82 12.76 6.58
C LEU A 68 4.07 14.06 6.91
N MET A 69 2.99 14.40 6.19
CA MET A 69 2.17 15.55 6.52
C MET A 69 1.39 15.36 7.82
N PHE A 70 0.92 14.14 8.11
CA PHE A 70 -0.02 13.86 9.21
C PHE A 70 0.51 12.90 10.28
N TYR A 71 1.82 12.61 10.30
CA TYR A 71 2.42 11.62 11.19
C TYR A 71 2.23 11.91 12.69
N LYS A 72 1.98 13.17 13.06
CA LYS A 72 1.69 13.57 14.45
C LYS A 72 0.21 13.47 14.81
N ASP A 73 -0.67 13.42 13.83
CA ASP A 73 -2.12 13.51 14.05
C ASP A 73 -2.75 12.12 14.17
N LYS A 74 -2.28 11.16 13.39
CA LYS A 74 -2.82 9.79 13.36
C LYS A 74 -1.72 8.75 13.12
N PRO A 75 -1.91 7.51 13.61
CA PRO A 75 -1.02 6.40 13.28
C PRO A 75 -1.06 6.08 11.79
N ILE A 76 0.02 5.46 11.30
CA ILE A 76 0.25 5.19 9.87
C ILE A 76 -0.85 4.33 9.23
N ASP A 77 -1.41 3.37 9.97
CA ASP A 77 -2.51 2.52 9.52
C ASP A 77 -3.73 3.36 9.15
N TRP A 78 -4.11 4.29 10.02
CA TRP A 78 -5.25 5.17 9.79
C TRP A 78 -4.99 6.16 8.67
N LEU A 79 -3.75 6.64 8.54
CA LEU A 79 -3.38 7.50 7.41
C LEU A 79 -3.49 6.75 6.08
N LEU A 80 -3.13 5.47 6.06
CA LEU A 80 -3.31 4.61 4.89
C LEU A 80 -4.79 4.46 4.51
N ASP A 81 -5.67 4.25 5.50
CA ASP A 81 -7.11 4.16 5.26
C ASP A 81 -7.67 5.47 4.68
N HIS A 82 -7.23 6.63 5.19
CA HIS A 82 -7.70 7.93 4.68
C HIS A 82 -7.28 8.16 3.23
N ILE A 83 -6.02 7.87 2.85
CA ILE A 83 -5.60 8.08 1.45
C ILE A 83 -6.37 7.16 0.51
N MET A 84 -6.63 5.91 0.91
CA MET A 84 -7.44 4.97 0.14
C MET A 84 -8.89 5.45 0.01
N TRP A 85 -9.49 5.93 1.10
CA TRP A 85 -10.83 6.49 1.08
C TRP A 85 -10.95 7.69 0.11
N VAL A 86 -9.98 8.61 0.12
CA VAL A 86 -10.00 9.78 -0.77
C VAL A 86 -9.74 9.41 -2.24
N LYS A 87 -8.75 8.54 -2.49
CA LYS A 87 -8.23 8.28 -3.84
C LYS A 87 -8.99 7.20 -4.59
N VAL A 88 -9.46 6.18 -3.89
CA VAL A 88 -10.09 5.00 -4.48
C VAL A 88 -11.59 5.03 -4.26
N CYS A 89 -12.04 5.28 -3.03
CA CYS A 89 -13.46 5.27 -2.66
C CYS A 89 -14.07 6.68 -2.63
N ASN A 90 -13.79 7.49 -3.66
CA ASN A 90 -14.11 8.91 -3.68
C ASN A 90 -15.63 9.16 -3.59
N PRO A 91 -16.17 9.53 -2.41
CA PRO A 91 -17.61 9.60 -2.23
C PRO A 91 -18.25 10.76 -3.00
N GLU A 92 -17.49 11.80 -3.31
CA GLU A 92 -17.98 12.95 -4.08
C GLU A 92 -18.15 12.62 -5.57
N LYS A 93 -17.34 11.69 -6.09
CA LYS A 93 -17.54 11.14 -7.44
C LYS A 93 -18.72 10.19 -7.50
N ASP A 94 -18.89 9.37 -6.46
CA ASP A 94 -19.92 8.33 -6.41
C ASP A 94 -21.30 8.86 -5.97
N ALA A 95 -21.37 10.05 -5.38
CA ALA A 95 -22.64 10.70 -5.00
C ALA A 95 -23.42 11.30 -6.20
N ARG A 96 -22.98 11.06 -7.44
CA ARG A 96 -23.74 11.37 -8.66
C ARG A 96 -24.02 10.08 -9.45
N SER A 97 -24.96 9.29 -8.94
CA SER A 97 -25.64 8.22 -9.70
C SER A 97 -27.13 8.23 -9.39
#